data_AF-A0A847XV17-F1
#
_entry.id   AF-A0A847XV17-F1
#
_cell.length_a   1.000
_cell.length_b   1.000
_cell.length_c   1.000
_cell.angle_alpha   90.00
_cell.angle_beta   90.00
_cell.angle_gamma   90.00
#
_symmetry.space_group_name_H-M   'P 1'
#
loop_
_entity.id
_entity.type
_entity.pdbx_description
1 polymer ?
#
loop_
_entity_poly.entity_id
_entity_poly.type
_entity_poly.pdbx_seq_one_letter_code
_entity_poly.pdbx_strand_id
1 'polypeptide(L)'
;NLVINPNHSLVLRINEDLETAEGEKLSENEKKRKEVKEEMDFLEEEHKKKKPEEISQVEKDDLEKLRKDLQEIEDARKTILENFGENNSLVKQLIDLALLANNMLKGEDLSNFVKRSVELL
;
A
#
# COMPACT_ATOMS: atom_id res chain seq x y z
N ASN A 1 11.00 -11.63 -10.64
CA ASN A 1 10.34 -12.00 -9.37
C ASN A 1 11.29 -11.75 -8.24
N LEU A 2 10.96 -10.76 -7.41
CA LEU A 2 11.74 -10.41 -6.24
C LEU A 2 11.37 -11.37 -5.09
N VAL A 3 12.32 -12.16 -4.59
CA VAL A 3 12.11 -13.07 -3.46
C VAL A 3 12.70 -12.44 -2.21
N ILE A 4 11.83 -11.96 -1.32
CA ILE A 4 12.20 -11.43 -0.01
C ILE A 4 11.76 -12.44 1.05
N ASN A 5 12.64 -12.73 2.01
CA ASN A 5 12.28 -13.52 3.18
C ASN A 5 11.59 -12.61 4.23
N PRO A 6 10.28 -12.77 4.50
CA PRO A 6 9.57 -11.94 5.46
C PRO A 6 10.03 -12.15 6.90
N ASN A 7 10.70 -13.28 7.21
CA ASN A 7 11.20 -13.59 8.55
C ASN A 7 12.58 -12.98 8.85
N HIS A 8 13.14 -12.19 7.94
CA HIS A 8 14.42 -11.52 8.20
C HIS A 8 14.24 -10.41 9.24
N SER A 9 15.17 -10.30 10.20
CA SER A 9 15.09 -9.33 11.32
C SER A 9 14.91 -7.87 10.87
N LEU A 10 15.44 -7.52 9.70
CA LEU A 10 15.24 -6.20 9.10
C LEU A 10 13.79 -5.97 8.63
N VAL A 11 13.14 -6.99 8.06
CA VAL A 11 11.73 -6.89 7.62
C VAL A 11 10.83 -6.77 8.84
N LEU A 12 11.11 -7.53 9.90
CA LEU A 12 10.39 -7.44 11.17
C LEU A 12 10.50 -6.04 11.78
N ARG A 13 11.71 -5.46 11.85
CA ARG A 13 11.91 -4.08 12.32
C ARG A 13 11.14 -3.05 11.49
N ILE A 14 11.19 -3.16 10.16
CA ILE A 14 10.44 -2.27 9.27
C ILE A 14 8.93 -2.40 9.52
N ASN A 15 8.45 -3.62 9.77
CA ASN A 15 7.04 -3.86 10.08
C ASN A 15 6.65 -3.24 11.43
N GLU A 16 7.48 -3.41 12.46
CA GLU A 16 7.26 -2.80 13.78
C GLU A 16 7.30 -1.26 13.71
N ASP A 17 8.26 -0.69 12.97
CA ASP A 17 8.35 0.76 12.76
C ASP A 17 7.13 1.29 11.99
N LEU A 18 6.67 0.56 10.99
CA LEU A 18 5.47 0.88 10.20
C LEU A 18 4.23 0.81 11.07
N GLU A 19 4.09 -0.23 11.88
CA GLU A 19 2.97 -0.42 12.78
C GLU A 19 2.95 0.65 13.88
N THR A 20 4.11 1.06 14.39
CA THR A 20 4.25 2.12 15.40
C THR A 20 3.98 3.51 14.83
N ALA A 21 4.45 3.80 13.60
CA ALA A 21 4.31 5.12 13.01
C ALA A 21 2.92 5.34 12.37
N GLU A 22 2.43 4.35 11.62
CA GLU A 22 1.29 4.50 10.73
C GLU A 22 0.29 3.33 10.84
N GLY A 23 0.51 2.36 11.73
CA GLY A 23 -0.38 1.19 11.89
C GLY A 23 -1.80 1.55 12.27
N GLU A 24 -1.99 2.56 13.13
CA GLU A 24 -3.32 3.03 13.52
C GLU A 24 -4.06 3.69 12.34
N LYS A 25 -3.38 4.56 11.58
CA LYS A 25 -3.93 5.19 10.37
C LYS A 25 -4.18 4.19 9.24
N LEU A 26 -3.32 3.20 9.09
CA LEU A 26 -3.49 2.11 8.11
C LEU A 26 -4.69 1.24 8.46
N SER A 27 -4.87 0.92 9.75
CA SER A 27 -6.02 0.17 10.25
C SER A 27 -7.33 0.95 10.08
N GLU A 28 -7.33 2.26 10.39
CA GLU A 28 -8.48 3.13 10.13
C GLU A 28 -8.81 3.24 8.64
N ASN A 29 -7.81 3.43 7.77
CA ASN A 29 -8.00 3.44 6.33
C ASN A 29 -8.52 2.10 5.80
N GLU A 30 -8.05 0.98 6.35
CA GLU A 30 -8.50 -0.35 5.96
C GLU A 30 -9.96 -0.62 6.38
N LYS A 31 -10.37 -0.13 7.57
CA LYS A 31 -11.78 -0.15 7.99
C LYS A 31 -12.66 0.67 7.07
N LYS A 32 -12.30 1.93 6.79
CA LYS A 32 -13.05 2.80 5.86
C LYS A 32 -13.14 2.18 4.48
N ARG A 33 -12.04 1.61 3.97
CA ARG A 33 -12.04 0.91 2.67
C ARG A 33 -12.95 -0.31 2.67
N LYS A 34 -13.03 -1.06 3.77
CA LYS A 34 -13.97 -2.19 3.90
C LYS A 34 -15.41 -1.70 3.91
N GLU A 35 -15.75 -0.68 4.70
CA GLU A 35 -17.10 -0.10 4.73
C GLU A 35 -17.54 0.38 3.35
N VAL A 36 -16.72 1.21 2.68
CA VAL A 36 -17.00 1.72 1.33
C VAL A 36 -17.14 0.57 0.32
N LYS A 37 -16.33 -0.48 0.46
CA LYS A 37 -16.40 -1.64 -0.44
C LYS A 37 -17.62 -2.51 -0.18
N GLU A 38 -18.01 -2.72 1.08
CA GLU A 38 -19.26 -3.41 1.43
C GLU A 38 -20.48 -2.63 0.95
N GLU A 39 -20.44 -1.30 1.03
CA GLU A 39 -21.49 -0.42 0.53
C GLU A 39 -21.58 -0.47 -1.00
N MET A 40 -20.45 -0.48 -1.71
CA MET A 40 -20.39 -0.73 -3.15
C MET A 40 -20.94 -2.10 -3.55
N ASP A 41 -20.53 -3.16 -2.84
CA ASP A 41 -20.97 -4.54 -3.13
C ASP A 41 -22.48 -4.69 -2.86
N PHE A 42 -23.00 -4.04 -1.80
CA PHE A 42 -24.42 -3.99 -1.50
C PHE A 42 -25.22 -3.27 -2.58
N LEU A 43 -24.73 -2.12 -3.05
CA LEU A 43 -25.35 -1.39 -4.16
C LEU A 43 -25.28 -2.20 -5.46
N GLU A 44 -24.16 -2.84 -5.79
CA GLU A 44 -24.09 -3.72 -6.97
C GLU A 44 -25.08 -4.91 -6.88
N GLU A 45 -25.27 -5.49 -5.70
CA GLU A 45 -26.25 -6.54 -5.45
C GLU A 45 -27.70 -6.02 -5.57
N GLU A 46 -28.00 -4.84 -5.04
CA GLU A 46 -29.32 -4.20 -5.21
C GLU A 46 -29.58 -3.90 -6.69
N HIS A 47 -28.61 -3.35 -7.40
CA HIS A 47 -28.69 -3.05 -8.83
C HIS A 47 -28.87 -4.30 -9.68
N LYS A 48 -28.28 -5.45 -9.30
CA LYS A 48 -28.48 -6.73 -9.98
C LYS A 48 -29.87 -7.33 -9.74
N LYS A 49 -30.49 -7.04 -8.59
CA LYS A 49 -31.84 -7.53 -8.23
C LYS A 49 -32.95 -6.64 -8.83
N LYS A 50 -32.68 -5.36 -9.07
CA LYS A 50 -33.61 -4.42 -9.72
C LYS A 50 -33.53 -4.53 -11.24
N LYS A 51 -34.64 -4.30 -11.93
CA LYS A 51 -34.65 -4.27 -13.41
C LYS A 51 -33.85 -3.04 -13.89
N PRO A 52 -33.13 -3.12 -15.02
CA PRO A 52 -32.33 -2.00 -15.55
C PRO A 52 -33.13 -0.73 -15.87
N GLU A 53 -34.47 -0.82 -15.89
CA GLU A 53 -35.40 0.30 -16.10
C GLU A 53 -35.72 1.09 -14.80
N GLU A 54 -35.43 0.54 -13.61
CA GLU A 54 -35.63 1.22 -12.32
C GLU A 54 -34.34 1.76 -11.68
N ILE A 55 -33.17 1.44 -12.27
CA ILE A 55 -31.89 1.95 -11.77
C ILE A 55 -31.85 3.46 -11.98
N SER A 56 -32.02 4.20 -10.89
CA SER A 56 -32.10 5.66 -10.91
C SER A 56 -30.74 6.26 -11.24
N GLN A 57 -30.76 7.47 -11.81
CA GLN A 57 -29.56 8.27 -12.04
C GLN A 57 -28.79 8.52 -10.73
N VAL A 58 -29.52 8.61 -9.62
CA VAL A 58 -29.00 8.74 -8.25
C VAL A 58 -28.14 7.52 -7.84
N GLU A 59 -28.61 6.33 -8.19
CA GLU A 59 -27.96 5.06 -7.87
C GLU A 59 -26.63 4.88 -8.64
N LYS A 60 -26.55 5.41 -9.88
CA LYS A 60 -25.28 5.49 -10.64
C LYS A 60 -24.33 6.52 -10.06
N ASP A 61 -24.83 7.70 -9.69
CA ASP A 61 -24.02 8.75 -9.08
C ASP A 61 -23.44 8.31 -7.72
N ASP A 62 -24.19 7.56 -6.92
CA ASP A 62 -23.72 7.04 -5.63
C ASP A 62 -22.62 5.97 -5.81
N LEU A 63 -22.76 5.06 -6.79
CA LEU A 63 -21.71 4.11 -7.14
C LEU A 63 -20.43 4.80 -7.62
N GLU A 64 -20.57 5.89 -8.38
CA GLU A 64 -19.44 6.66 -8.87
C GLU A 64 -18.76 7.47 -7.76
N LYS A 65 -19.53 8.00 -6.80
CA LYS A 65 -19.00 8.62 -5.57
C LYS A 65 -18.25 7.62 -4.72
N LEU A 66 -18.84 6.47 -4.41
CA LEU A 66 -18.18 5.43 -3.61
C LEU A 66 -16.89 4.93 -4.26
N ARG A 67 -16.85 4.81 -5.60
CA ARG A 67 -15.62 4.52 -6.33
C ARG A 67 -14.57 5.62 -6.15
N LYS A 68 -14.96 6.89 -6.24
CA LYS A 68 -14.05 8.01 -5.98
C LYS A 68 -13.55 8.00 -4.54
N ASP A 69 -14.43 7.80 -3.56
CA ASP A 69 -14.05 7.74 -2.14
C ASP A 69 -13.10 6.57 -1.87
N LEU A 70 -13.35 5.40 -2.46
CA LEU A 70 -12.45 4.24 -2.37
C LEU A 70 -11.08 4.57 -2.96
N GLN A 71 -11.06 5.26 -4.10
CA GLN A 71 -9.83 5.66 -4.76
C GLN A 71 -9.05 6.72 -3.96
N GLU A 72 -9.73 7.70 -3.36
CA GLU A 72 -9.10 8.67 -2.46
C GLU A 72 -8.51 8.00 -1.21
N ILE A 73 -9.20 7.01 -0.63
CA ILE A 73 -8.68 6.23 0.51
C ILE A 73 -7.45 5.41 0.09
N GLU A 74 -7.46 4.82 -1.12
CA GLU A 74 -6.31 4.10 -1.65
C GLU A 74 -5.11 5.03 -1.92
N ASP A 75 -5.35 6.21 -2.51
CA ASP A 75 -4.32 7.20 -2.78
C ASP A 75 -3.72 7.78 -1.48
N ALA A 76 -4.56 8.05 -0.48
CA ALA A 76 -4.12 8.46 0.85
C ALA A 76 -3.25 7.39 1.51
N ARG A 77 -3.67 6.11 1.44
CA ARG A 77 -2.89 4.97 1.93
C ARG A 77 -1.56 4.85 1.18
N LYS A 78 -1.58 4.99 -0.15
CA LYS A 78 -0.37 4.91 -0.98
C LYS A 78 0.62 6.00 -0.60
N THR A 79 0.13 7.23 -0.41
CA THR A 79 0.95 8.38 0.00
C THR A 79 1.59 8.16 1.37
N ILE A 80 0.84 7.61 2.34
CA ILE A 80 1.38 7.25 3.66
C ILE A 80 2.52 6.23 3.54
N LEU A 81 2.30 5.17 2.75
CA LEU A 81 3.29 4.11 2.55
C LEU A 81 4.52 4.60 1.76
N GLU A 82 4.34 5.49 0.77
CA GLU A 82 5.43 6.12 0.03
C GLU A 82 6.28 7.00 0.95
N ASN A 83 5.66 7.88 1.73
CA ASN A 83 6.36 8.72 2.70
C ASN A 83 7.11 7.88 3.75
N PHE A 84 6.49 6.79 4.23
CA PHE A 84 7.16 5.89 5.15
C PHE A 84 8.38 5.21 4.49
N GLY A 85 8.24 4.74 3.25
CA GLY A 85 9.31 4.11 2.50
C GLY A 85 10.47 5.06 2.14
N GLU A 86 10.18 6.33 1.86
CA GLU A 86 11.20 7.34 1.55
C GLU A 86 12.00 7.75 2.79
N ASN A 87 11.34 7.88 3.94
CA ASN A 87 11.99 8.30 5.18
C ASN A 87 12.73 7.16 5.89
N ASN A 88 12.41 5.90 5.58
CA ASN A 88 13.03 4.76 6.22
C ASN A 88 14.22 4.22 5.41
N SER A 89 15.43 4.59 5.84
CA SER A 89 16.68 4.11 5.25
C SER A 89 16.81 2.59 5.25
N LEU A 90 16.18 1.88 6.19
CA LEU A 90 16.15 0.42 6.22
C LEU A 90 15.32 -0.18 5.07
N VAL A 91 14.21 0.47 4.69
CA VAL A 91 13.39 0.03 3.53
C VAL A 91 14.21 0.12 2.26
N LYS A 92 14.94 1.23 2.07
CA LYS A 92 15.85 1.40 0.94
C LYS A 92 16.98 0.37 0.94
N GLN A 93 17.55 0.07 2.10
CA GLN A 93 18.59 -0.96 2.25
C GLN A 93 18.06 -2.36 1.94
N LEU A 94 16.82 -2.67 2.34
CA LEU A 94 16.14 -3.93 2.01
C LEU A 94 15.95 -4.06 0.49
N ILE A 95 15.52 -2.99 -0.19
CA ILE A 95 15.35 -2.95 -1.64
C ILE A 95 16.70 -3.13 -2.35
N ASP A 96 17.75 -2.45 -1.89
CA ASP A 96 19.09 -2.58 -2.46
C ASP A 96 19.64 -4.01 -2.27
N LEU A 97 19.40 -4.65 -1.11
CA LEU A 97 19.78 -6.05 -0.85
C LEU A 97 18.99 -7.03 -1.75
N ALA A 98 17.71 -6.76 -1.94
CA ALA A 98 16.82 -7.46 -2.85
C ALA A 98 17.31 -7.39 -4.31
N LEU A 99 17.74 -6.21 -4.76
CA LEU A 99 18.32 -5.98 -6.08
C LEU A 99 19.70 -6.64 -6.22
N LEU A 100 20.50 -6.65 -5.16
CA LEU A 100 21.79 -7.34 -5.12
C LEU A 100 21.61 -8.86 -5.28
N ALA A 101 20.68 -9.45 -4.53
CA ALA A 101 20.37 -10.87 -4.60
C ALA A 101 19.91 -11.32 -6.00
N ASN A 102 19.31 -10.43 -6.78
CA ASN A 102 18.89 -10.67 -8.16
C ASN A 102 19.95 -10.26 -9.20
N ASN A 103 21.19 -9.94 -8.81
CA ASN A 103 22.25 -9.44 -9.69
C ASN A 103 21.87 -8.17 -10.48
N MET A 104 20.89 -7.40 -9.98
CA MET A 104 20.39 -6.18 -10.62
C MET A 104 21.10 -4.91 -10.11
N LEU A 105 21.78 -5.00 -8.97
CA LEU A 105 22.58 -3.90 -8.42
C LEU A 105 24.03 -4.00 -8.92
N LYS A 106 24.46 -3.10 -9.80
CA LYS A 106 25.82 -3.09 -10.40
C LYS A 106 26.36 -1.67 -10.54
N GLY A 107 27.69 -1.54 -10.57
CA GLY A 107 28.36 -0.26 -10.84
C GLY A 107 28.21 0.76 -9.69
N GLU A 108 27.75 1.95 -10.03
CA GLU A 108 27.63 3.08 -9.10
C GLU A 108 26.62 2.80 -7.97
N ASP A 109 25.49 2.15 -8.29
CA ASP A 109 24.46 1.82 -7.30
C ASP A 109 24.95 0.81 -6.25
N LEU A 110 25.80 -0.13 -6.65
CA LEU A 110 26.45 -1.06 -5.71
C LEU A 110 27.39 -0.33 -4.76
N SER A 111 28.18 0.60 -5.28
CA SER A 111 29.12 1.38 -4.48
C SER A 111 28.40 2.28 -3.47
N ASN A 112 27.27 2.86 -3.89
CA ASN A 112 26.41 3.68 -3.03
C ASN A 112 25.70 2.84 -1.96
N PHE A 113 25.24 1.63 -2.29
CA PHE A 113 24.69 0.69 -1.31
C PHE A 113 25.71 0.29 -0.24
N VAL A 114 26.94 -0.06 -0.63
CA VAL A 114 28.00 -0.44 0.33
C VAL A 114 28.35 0.73 1.25
N LYS A 115 28.50 1.94 0.70
CA LYS A 115 28.73 3.15 1.53
C LYS A 115 27.62 3.36 2.57
N ARG A 116 26.35 3.33 2.13
CA ARG A 116 25.19 3.47 3.03
C ARG A 116 25.12 2.35 4.07
N SER A 117 25.44 1.12 3.68
CA SER A 117 25.43 -0.03 4.60
C SER A 117 26.52 0.06 5.67
N VAL A 118 27.65 0.70 5.38
CA VAL A 118 28.73 0.97 6.34
C VAL A 118 28.42 2.16 7.23
N GLU A 119 27.71 3.18 6.73
CA GLU A 119 27.28 4.35 7.53
C GLU A 119 26.14 4.03 8.52
N LEU A 120 25.37 2.97 8.28
CA LEU A 120 24.27 2.51 9.13
C LEU A 120 24.68 1.48 10.20
N LEU A 121 25.96 1.07 10.24
CA LEU A 121 26.57 0.19 11.24
C LEU A 121 27.12 0.99 12.44
#